data_AF-A0AAN2QUD4-F1
#
_entry.id   AF-A0AAN2QUD4-F1
#
_cell.length_a   1.000
_cell.length_b   1.000
_cell.length_c   1.000
_cell.angle_alpha   90.00
_cell.angle_beta   90.00
_cell.angle_gamma   90.00
#
_symmetry.space_group_name_H-M   'P 1'
#
loop_
_entity.id
_entity.type
_entity.pdbx_description
1 polymer ?
#
loop_
_entity_poly.entity_id
_entity_poly.type
_entity_poly.pdbx_seq_one_letter_code
_entity_poly.pdbx_strand_id
1 'polypeptide(L)'
;MKNEEIFYVLGQVMLKDSASEQPEIRQELLNIKRKQLRVLLVNYTNDLHGLGIEMDYGPYKAVIKLLDEMTLENDFDQLMDHFFAVYEQ
;
A
#
# COMPACT_ATOMS: atom_id res chain seq x y z
N MET A 1 -4.87 1.60 13.81
CA MET A 1 -3.93 0.89 12.92
C MET A 1 -2.57 1.55 13.09
N LYS A 2 -1.49 0.78 13.21
CA LYS A 2 -0.14 1.32 13.37
C LYS A 2 0.47 1.63 11.99
N ASN A 3 1.42 2.56 11.90
CA ASN A 3 2.10 2.90 10.65
C ASN A 3 2.79 1.67 10.01
N GLU A 4 3.33 0.77 10.84
CA GLU A 4 3.94 -0.49 10.39
C GLU A 4 2.95 -1.38 9.61
N GLU A 5 1.70 -1.50 10.07
CA GLU A 5 0.67 -2.29 9.39
C GLU A 5 0.26 -1.65 8.06
N ILE A 6 0.18 -0.31 8.03
CA ILE A 6 -0.11 0.44 6.81
C ILE A 6 1.01 0.20 5.79
N PHE A 7 2.26 0.40 6.19
CA PHE A 7 3.41 0.26 5.29
C PHE A 7 3.63 -1.18 4.85
N TYR A 8 3.31 -2.16 5.69
CA TYR A 8 3.31 -3.56 5.29
C TYR A 8 2.33 -3.80 4.12
N VAL A 9 1.07 -3.34 4.26
CA VAL A 9 0.04 -3.48 3.22
C VAL A 9 0.40 -2.72 1.96
N LEU A 10 0.86 -1.47 2.09
CA LEU A 10 1.33 -0.67 0.95
C LEU A 10 2.50 -1.36 0.25
N GLY A 11 3.43 -1.94 1.01
CA GLY A 11 4.60 -2.63 0.50
C GLY A 11 4.26 -3.77 -0.45
N GLN A 12 3.16 -4.48 -0.22
CA GLN A 12 2.71 -5.60 -1.08
C GLN A 12 2.44 -5.17 -2.52
N VAL A 13 2.01 -3.92 -2.74
CA VAL A 13 1.69 -3.40 -4.08
C VAL A 13 2.71 -2.38 -4.58
N MET A 14 3.41 -1.71 -3.68
CA MET A 14 4.35 -0.63 -4.00
C MET A 14 5.78 -1.12 -4.27
N LEU A 15 6.16 -2.28 -3.72
CA LEU A 15 7.53 -2.81 -3.84
C LEU A 15 7.62 -3.84 -4.97
N LYS A 16 8.80 -3.95 -5.58
CA LYS A 16 9.08 -5.00 -6.58
C LYS A 16 9.00 -6.38 -5.93
N ASP A 17 9.65 -6.51 -4.77
CA ASP A 17 9.61 -7.67 -3.90
C ASP A 17 9.59 -7.20 -2.44
N SER A 18 8.45 -7.36 -1.77
CA SER A 18 8.28 -6.95 -0.37
C SER A 18 8.94 -7.89 0.64
N ALA A 19 9.38 -9.09 0.22
CA ALA A 19 10.05 -10.06 1.07
C ALA A 19 11.58 -10.01 0.95
N SER A 20 12.11 -9.17 0.06
CA SER A 20 13.55 -8.93 -0.11
C SER A 20 14.18 -8.34 1.16
N GLU A 21 15.46 -8.64 1.40
CA GLU A 21 16.27 -7.97 2.42
C GLU A 21 16.51 -6.48 2.08
N GLN A 22 16.46 -6.15 0.79
CA GLN A 22 16.53 -4.79 0.26
C GLN A 22 15.33 -4.56 -0.67
N PRO A 23 14.15 -4.27 -0.10
CA PRO A 23 12.94 -4.05 -0.87
C PRO A 23 13.03 -2.75 -1.66
N GLU A 24 12.82 -2.82 -2.98
CA GLU A 24 12.86 -1.66 -3.87
C GLU A 24 11.45 -1.18 -4.24
N ILE A 25 11.24 0.13 -4.24
CA ILE A 25 10.01 0.75 -4.76
C ILE A 25 9.92 0.57 -6.28
N ARG A 26 8.73 0.21 -6.76
CA ARG A 26 8.38 0.20 -8.18
C ARG A 26 8.45 1.62 -8.75
N GLN A 27 9.35 1.84 -9.70
CA GLN A 27 9.64 3.19 -10.24
C GLN A 27 8.41 3.85 -10.87
N GLU A 28 7.55 3.05 -11.50
CA GLU A 28 6.29 3.50 -12.09
C GLU A 28 5.26 4.01 -11.06
N LEU A 29 5.47 3.72 -9.77
CA LEU A 29 4.56 4.09 -8.68
C LEU A 29 5.06 5.27 -7.84
N LEU A 30 6.22 5.86 -8.13
CA LEU A 30 6.75 7.01 -7.39
C LEU A 30 5.80 8.22 -7.39
N ASN A 31 5.03 8.40 -8.46
CA ASN A 31 4.07 9.49 -8.61
C ASN A 31 2.61 9.03 -8.48
N ILE A 32 2.38 7.87 -7.84
CA ILE A 32 1.05 7.28 -7.74
C ILE A 32 0.06 8.23 -7.05
N LYS A 33 -1.14 8.33 -7.59
CA LYS A 33 -2.23 9.10 -6.96
C LYS A 33 -3.06 8.21 -6.04
N ARG A 34 -3.65 8.80 -5.01
CA ARG A 34 -4.54 8.12 -4.04
C ARG A 34 -5.52 7.14 -4.67
N LYS A 35 -6.25 7.57 -5.70
CA LYS A 35 -7.22 6.73 -6.41
C LYS A 35 -6.57 5.53 -7.10
N GLN A 36 -5.37 5.69 -7.66
CA GLN A 36 -4.62 4.60 -8.29
C GLN A 36 -4.14 3.60 -7.23
N LEU A 37 -3.58 4.07 -6.11
CA LEU A 37 -3.14 3.20 -5.02
C LEU A 37 -4.30 2.38 -4.45
N ARG A 38 -5.44 3.03 -4.22
CA ARG A 38 -6.67 2.36 -3.78
C ARG A 38 -7.07 1.24 -4.75
N VAL A 39 -7.06 1.51 -6.06
CA VAL A 39 -7.41 0.50 -7.07
C VAL A 39 -6.40 -0.64 -7.10
N LEU A 40 -5.10 -0.37 -6.97
CA LEU A 40 -4.07 -1.40 -6.88
C LEU A 40 -4.32 -2.33 -5.68
N LEU A 41 -4.60 -1.78 -4.50
CA LEU A 41 -4.90 -2.57 -3.31
C LEU A 41 -6.15 -3.43 -3.48
N VAL A 42 -7.23 -2.87 -4.04
CA VAL A 42 -8.46 -3.63 -4.31
C VAL A 42 -8.19 -4.79 -5.27
N ASN A 43 -7.52 -4.52 -6.39
CA ASN A 43 -7.19 -5.55 -7.37
C ASN A 43 -6.32 -6.63 -6.75
N TYR A 44 -5.27 -6.25 -6.01
CA TYR A 44 -4.40 -7.18 -5.31
C TYR A 44 -5.20 -8.10 -4.37
N THR A 45 -6.09 -7.54 -3.53
CA THR A 45 -6.90 -8.36 -2.63
C THR A 45 -7.89 -9.27 -3.35
N ASN A 46 -8.46 -8.82 -4.48
CA ASN A 46 -9.36 -9.63 -5.29
C ASN A 46 -8.61 -10.78 -5.96
N ASP A 47 -7.39 -10.54 -6.44
CA ASP A 47 -6.54 -11.55 -7.06
C ASP A 47 -6.17 -12.63 -6.03
N LEU A 48 -5.73 -12.23 -4.83
CA LEU A 48 -5.45 -13.15 -3.72
C LEU A 48 -6.68 -13.99 -3.35
N HIS A 49 -7.85 -13.36 -3.29
CA HIS A 49 -9.11 -14.05 -3.00
C HIS A 49 -9.48 -15.03 -4.12
N GLY A 50 -9.34 -14.63 -5.38
CA GLY A 50 -9.59 -15.47 -6.55
C GLY A 50 -8.64 -16.65 -6.68
N LEU A 51 -7.41 -16.51 -6.19
CA LEU A 51 -6.42 -17.58 -6.08
C LEU A 51 -6.66 -18.51 -4.87
N GLY A 52 -7.63 -18.20 -4.00
CA GLY A 52 -7.93 -18.98 -2.81
C GLY A 52 -6.87 -18.90 -1.73
N ILE A 53 -6.09 -17.81 -1.69
CA ILE A 53 -5.07 -17.59 -0.65
C ILE A 53 -5.79 -17.26 0.66
N GLU A 54 -5.67 -18.17 1.64
CA GLU A 54 -6.16 -17.96 2.99
C GLU A 54 -5.24 -17.02 3.76
N MET A 55 -5.72 -15.81 4.01
CA MET A 55 -5.02 -14.79 4.80
C MET A 55 -6.00 -13.83 5.46
N ASP A 56 -5.50 -13.03 6.40
CA ASP A 56 -6.29 -11.96 6.99
C ASP A 56 -6.37 -10.73 6.06
N TYR A 57 -7.57 -10.49 5.53
CA TYR A 57 -7.88 -9.33 4.69
C TYR A 57 -8.23 -8.07 5.50
N GLY A 58 -8.33 -8.17 6.83
CA GLY A 58 -8.66 -7.06 7.73
C GLY A 58 -7.76 -5.83 7.53
N PRO A 59 -6.43 -5.98 7.58
CA PRO A 59 -5.50 -4.86 7.37
C PRO A 59 -5.67 -4.17 6.01
N TYR A 60 -5.86 -4.94 4.93
CA TYR A 60 -6.07 -4.39 3.59
C TYR A 60 -7.35 -3.56 3.49
N LYS A 61 -8.45 -4.08 4.04
CA LYS A 61 -9.73 -3.36 4.11
C LYS A 61 -9.58 -2.06 4.92
N ALA A 62 -8.82 -2.10 6.01
CA ALA A 62 -8.56 -0.92 6.84
C ALA A 62 -7.74 0.14 6.09
N VAL A 63 -6.71 -0.24 5.32
CA VAL A 63 -5.92 0.70 4.51
C VAL A 63 -6.75 1.27 3.35
N ILE A 64 -7.55 0.45 2.66
CA ILE A 64 -8.46 0.94 1.61
C ILE A 64 -9.44 1.96 2.19
N LYS A 65 -10.01 1.67 3.35
CA LYS A 65 -10.92 2.59 4.06
C LYS A 65 -10.20 3.88 4.47
N LEU A 66 -8.98 3.78 5.00
CA LEU A 66 -8.16 4.95 5.33
C LEU A 66 -7.96 5.85 4.10
N LEU A 67 -7.62 5.28 2.94
CA LEU A 67 -7.48 6.03 1.69
C LEU A 67 -8.78 6.70 1.24
N ASP A 68 -9.94 6.08 1.51
CA ASP A 68 -11.25 6.64 1.21
C ASP A 68 -11.65 7.78 2.16
N GLU A 69 -11.18 7.73 3.41
CA GLU A 69 -11.48 8.73 4.45
C GLU A 69 -10.54 9.95 4.43
N MET A 70 -9.44 9.89 3.68
CA MET A 70 -8.55 11.04 3.46
C MET A 70 -9.30 12.16 2.74
N THR A 71 -9.51 13.26 3.43
CA THR A 71 -10.24 14.43 2.90
C THR A 71 -9.36 15.66 2.78
N LEU A 72 -8.26 15.75 3.53
CA LEU A 72 -7.32 16.85 3.39
C LEU A 72 -6.43 16.62 2.17
N GLU A 73 -6.08 17.72 1.52
CA GLU A 73 -5.31 17.72 0.28
C GLU A 73 -3.94 17.03 0.44
N ASN A 74 -3.33 17.17 1.62
CA ASN A 74 -1.96 16.69 1.87
C ASN A 74 -1.88 15.37 2.65
N ASP A 75 -3.00 14.78 3.12
CA ASP A 75 -2.96 13.56 3.95
C ASP A 75 -2.30 12.39 3.21
N PHE A 76 -2.61 12.28 1.91
CA PHE A 76 -2.08 11.24 1.06
C PHE A 76 -0.58 11.43 0.80
N ASP A 77 -0.17 12.66 0.48
CA ASP A 77 1.23 12.96 0.18
C ASP A 77 2.10 12.72 1.42
N GLN A 78 1.66 13.14 2.61
CA GLN A 78 2.36 12.85 3.87
C GLN A 78 2.48 11.34 4.16
N LEU A 79 1.44 10.56 3.87
CA LEU A 79 1.49 9.11 4.02
C LEU A 79 2.55 8.51 3.08
N MET A 80 2.58 8.94 1.83
CA MET A 80 3.50 8.43 0.83
C MET A 80 4.94 8.87 1.10
N ASP A 81 5.17 10.11 1.54
CA ASP A 81 6.48 10.60 1.94
C ASP A 81 7.06 9.75 3.08
N HIS A 82 6.25 9.45 4.10
CA HIS A 82 6.69 8.57 5.19
C HIS A 82 6.95 7.15 4.70
N PHE A 83 6.12 6.63 3.80
CA PHE A 83 6.35 5.30 3.22
C PHE A 83 7.67 5.27 2.44
N PHE A 84 7.93 6.25 1.58
CA PHE A 84 9.16 6.30 0.79
C PHE A 84 10.40 6.49 1.65
N ALA A 85 10.34 7.32 2.70
CA ALA A 85 11.44 7.50 3.64
C ALA A 85 11.87 6.20 4.36
N VAL A 86 10.98 5.20 4.48
CA VAL A 86 11.32 3.89 5.06
C VAL A 86 12.14 3.03 4.08
N TYR A 87 11.96 3.22 2.77
CA TYR A 87 12.50 2.38 1.70
C TYR A 87 13.51 3.10 0.79
N GLU A 88 13.80 4.37 1.02
CA GLU A 88 14.98 5.04 0.44
C GLU A 88 16.25 4.46 1.09
N GLN A 89 16.88 3.50 0.40
CA GLN A 89 18.24 3.00 0.68
C GLN A 89 19.03 2.91 -0.62
#